data_AF-W2D3V0-F1
#
_entry.id   AF-W2D3V0-F1
#
_cell.length_a   1.000
_cell.length_b   1.000
_cell.length_c   1.000
_cell.angle_alpha   90.00
_cell.angle_beta   90.00
_cell.angle_gamma   90.00
#
_symmetry.space_group_name_H-M   'P 1'
#
loop_
_entity.id
_entity.type
_entity.pdbx_description
1 polymer ?
#
loop_
_entity_poly.entity_id
_entity_poly.type
_entity_poly.pdbx_seq_one_letter_code
_entity_poly.pdbx_strand_id
1 'polypeptide(L)'
;TAVASALEALRGHQTLQNLAQKYGLAPSKTSSWLQELEMNAIQAFDKSSMSDKELKRMQSENQCLLQKVGQFAIDCDFFAKACEASGLKVR
;
A
#
# COMPACT_ATOMS: atom_id res chain seq x y z
N THR A 1 -6.31 1.62 -19.97
CA THR A 1 -6.08 0.80 -21.19
C THR A 1 -5.70 -0.63 -20.83
N ALA A 2 -4.74 -0.86 -19.93
CA ALA A 2 -4.26 -2.22 -19.57
C ALA A 2 -5.34 -3.19 -19.05
N VAL A 3 -6.08 -2.80 -18.00
CA VAL A 3 -7.14 -3.66 -17.43
C VAL A 3 -8.25 -3.95 -18.45
N ALA A 4 -8.60 -2.99 -19.30
CA ALA A 4 -9.61 -3.17 -20.34
C ALA A 4 -9.16 -4.18 -21.41
N SER A 5 -7.90 -4.09 -21.88
CA SER A 5 -7.34 -5.07 -22.81
C SER A 5 -7.23 -6.47 -22.20
N ALA A 6 -6.87 -6.59 -20.93
CA ALA A 6 -6.80 -7.87 -20.23
C ALA A 6 -8.17 -8.50 -20.02
N LEU A 7 -9.20 -7.72 -19.66
CA LEU A 7 -10.58 -8.19 -19.54
C LEU A 7 -11.15 -8.66 -20.87
N GLU A 8 -10.86 -7.96 -21.96
CA GLU A 8 -11.36 -8.34 -23.28
C GLU A 8 -10.60 -9.55 -23.85
N ALA A 9 -9.33 -9.71 -23.50
CA ALA A 9 -8.59 -10.96 -23.73
C ALA A 9 -9.17 -12.14 -22.92
N LEU A 10 -9.54 -11.93 -21.65
CA LEU A 10 -10.16 -12.95 -20.81
C LEU A 10 -11.53 -13.41 -21.35
N ARG A 11 -12.29 -12.51 -21.99
CA ARG A 11 -13.58 -12.85 -22.64
C ARG A 11 -13.43 -13.75 -23.86
N GLY A 12 -12.24 -13.85 -24.47
CA GLY A 12 -11.95 -14.76 -25.59
C GLY A 12 -12.65 -14.45 -26.93
N HIS A 13 -13.31 -13.30 -27.07
CA HIS A 13 -14.02 -12.93 -28.31
C HIS A 13 -13.09 -12.53 -29.47
N GLN A 14 -11.85 -12.16 -29.17
CA GLN A 14 -10.86 -11.68 -30.14
C GLN A 14 -9.49 -12.30 -29.84
N THR A 15 -8.68 -12.51 -30.87
CA THR A 15 -7.30 -13.00 -30.70
C THR A 15 -6.43 -11.92 -30.02
N LEU A 16 -5.39 -12.35 -29.30
CA LEU A 16 -4.44 -11.44 -28.64
C LEU A 16 -3.82 -10.43 -29.61
N GLN A 17 -3.62 -10.83 -30.87
CA GLN A 17 -3.10 -9.97 -31.94
C GLN A 17 -4.08 -8.86 -32.33
N ASN A 18 -5.36 -9.18 -32.49
CA ASN A 18 -6.39 -8.19 -32.82
C ASN A 18 -6.63 -7.23 -31.65
N LEU A 19 -6.58 -7.73 -30.42
CA LEU A 19 -6.64 -6.92 -29.21
C LEU A 19 -5.44 -5.98 -29.09
N ALA A 20 -4.24 -6.50 -29.32
CA ALA A 20 -3.02 -5.71 -29.33
C ALA A 20 -3.11 -4.56 -30.35
N GLN A 21 -3.58 -4.83 -31.56
CA GLN A 21 -3.79 -3.81 -32.59
C GLN A 21 -4.87 -2.80 -32.20
N LYS A 22 -6.01 -3.25 -31.66
CA LYS A 22 -7.13 -2.40 -31.23
C LYS A 22 -6.72 -1.40 -30.14
N TYR A 23 -5.84 -1.81 -29.23
CA TYR A 23 -5.37 -0.97 -28.13
C TYR A 23 -4.01 -0.30 -28.39
N GLY A 24 -3.40 -0.52 -29.56
CA GLY A 24 -2.09 0.04 -29.92
C GLY A 24 -0.92 -0.52 -29.08
N LEU A 25 -1.01 -1.79 -28.70
CA LEU A 25 -0.08 -2.49 -27.81
C LEU A 25 0.67 -3.59 -28.56
N ALA A 26 1.81 -4.04 -28.00
CA ALA A 26 2.45 -5.26 -28.46
C ALA A 26 1.68 -6.50 -27.96
N PRO A 27 1.54 -7.59 -28.77
CA PRO A 27 0.84 -8.81 -28.35
C PRO A 27 1.37 -9.44 -27.05
N SER A 28 2.68 -9.31 -26.80
CA SER A 28 3.32 -9.76 -25.56
C SER A 28 2.82 -9.01 -24.32
N LYS A 29 2.48 -7.71 -24.45
CA LYS A 29 1.92 -6.91 -23.36
C LYS A 29 0.49 -7.33 -23.02
N THR A 30 -0.34 -7.58 -24.03
CA THR A 30 -1.70 -8.08 -23.84
C THR A 30 -1.71 -9.44 -23.13
N SER A 31 -0.79 -10.34 -23.50
CA SER A 31 -0.63 -11.64 -22.84
C SER A 31 -0.15 -11.52 -21.39
N SER A 32 0.84 -10.66 -21.12
CA SER A 32 1.34 -10.41 -19.76
C SER A 32 0.22 -9.90 -18.85
N TRP A 33 -0.56 -8.94 -19.33
CA TRP A 33 -1.65 -8.36 -18.54
C TRP A 33 -2.82 -9.31 -18.33
N LEU A 34 -3.09 -10.22 -19.28
CA LEU A 34 -4.05 -11.29 -19.07
C LEU A 34 -3.61 -12.20 -17.92
N GLN A 35 -2.36 -12.66 -17.92
CA GLN A 35 -1.81 -13.49 -16.85
C GLN A 35 -1.81 -12.77 -15.50
N GLU A 36 -1.40 -11.50 -15.47
CA GLU A 36 -1.46 -10.68 -14.25
C GLU A 36 -2.89 -10.53 -13.75
N LEU A 37 -3.87 -10.37 -14.64
CA LEU A 37 -5.28 -10.25 -14.26
C LEU A 37 -5.82 -11.56 -13.68
N GLU A 38 -5.49 -12.71 -14.27
CA GLU A 38 -5.88 -14.02 -13.75
C GLU A 38 -5.25 -14.29 -12.38
N MET A 39 -3.96 -14.00 -12.22
CA MET A 39 -3.22 -14.23 -10.98
C MET A 39 -3.70 -13.32 -9.84
N ASN A 40 -4.05 -12.07 -10.15
CA ASN A 40 -4.54 -11.11 -9.17
C ASN A 40 -6.07 -11.12 -9.01
N ALA A 41 -6.82 -11.80 -9.86
CA ALA A 41 -8.28 -11.91 -9.74
C ALA A 41 -8.67 -12.53 -8.40
N ILE A 42 -7.94 -13.57 -7.96
CA ILE A 42 -8.17 -14.21 -6.66
C ILE A 42 -7.99 -13.17 -5.54
N GLN A 43 -6.91 -12.39 -5.57
CA GLN A 43 -6.65 -11.35 -4.55
C GLN A 43 -7.65 -10.19 -4.58
N ALA A 44 -8.25 -9.90 -5.75
CA ALA A 44 -9.26 -8.85 -5.88
C ALA A 44 -10.60 -9.24 -5.23
N PHE A 45 -10.93 -10.54 -5.21
CA PHE A 45 -12.16 -11.07 -4.61
C PHE A 45 -11.94 -11.67 -3.22
N ASP A 46 -10.72 -12.06 -2.90
CA ASP A 46 -10.31 -12.43 -1.57
C ASP A 46 -10.10 -11.15 -0.75
N LYS A 47 -11.09 -10.83 0.10
CA LYS A 47 -11.14 -9.64 0.97
C LYS A 47 -9.99 -9.54 1.99
N SER A 48 -8.86 -10.23 1.80
CA SER A 48 -7.85 -10.48 2.83
C SER A 48 -6.40 -10.14 2.44
N SER A 49 -6.13 -9.31 1.43
CA SER A 49 -4.73 -8.87 1.19
C SER A 49 -4.17 -8.01 2.33
N MET A 50 -5.04 -7.35 3.11
CA MET A 50 -4.84 -7.15 4.55
C MET A 50 -6.17 -7.44 5.23
N SER A 51 -6.20 -8.44 6.12
CA SER A 51 -7.40 -8.66 6.91
C SER A 51 -7.74 -7.38 7.68
N ASP A 52 -9.03 -7.04 7.84
CA ASP A 52 -9.46 -5.91 8.69
C ASP A 52 -8.82 -5.96 10.08
N LYS A 53 -8.47 -7.17 10.54
CA LYS A 53 -7.75 -7.43 11.78
C LYS A 53 -6.32 -6.89 11.75
N GLU A 54 -5.60 -7.07 10.65
CA GLU A 54 -4.25 -6.57 10.46
C GLU A 54 -4.23 -5.04 10.33
N LEU A 55 -5.19 -4.46 9.61
CA LEU A 55 -5.34 -3.00 9.54
C LEU A 55 -5.62 -2.40 10.93
N LYS A 56 -6.54 -3.00 11.70
CA LYS A 56 -6.82 -2.59 13.09
C LYS A 56 -5.60 -2.74 14.00
N ARG A 57 -4.82 -3.81 13.83
CA ARG A 57 -3.58 -4.02 14.58
C ARG A 57 -2.58 -2.92 14.27
N MET A 58 -2.33 -2.63 13.00
CA MET A 58 -1.43 -1.56 12.57
C MET A 58 -1.87 -0.18 13.08
N GLN A 59 -3.18 0.11 13.04
CA GLN A 59 -3.72 1.36 13.60
C GLN A 59 -3.50 1.47 15.11
N SER A 60 -3.74 0.38 15.86
CA SER A 60 -3.53 0.33 17.31
C SER A 60 -2.05 0.50 17.68
N GLU A 61 -1.15 -0.20 16.97
CA GLU A 61 0.30 -0.07 17.16
C GLU A 61 0.77 1.36 16.86
N ASN A 62 0.28 1.97 15.78
CA ASN A 62 0.60 3.35 15.42
C ASN A 62 0.13 4.34 16.50
N GLN A 63 -1.10 4.18 17.00
CA GLN A 63 -1.63 5.01 18.08
C GLN A 63 -0.80 4.89 19.37
N CYS A 64 -0.40 3.68 19.75
CA CYS A 64 0.46 3.43 20.91
C CYS A 64 1.83 4.10 20.75
N LEU A 65 2.42 4.03 19.56
CA LEU A 65 3.70 4.69 19.27
C LEU A 65 3.58 6.22 19.33
N LEU A 66 2.53 6.80 18.74
CA LEU A 66 2.28 8.25 18.80
C LEU A 66 2.14 8.73 20.25
N GLN A 67 1.43 7.98 21.09
CA GLN A 67 1.31 8.30 22.52
C GLN A 67 2.68 8.27 23.23
N LYS A 68 3.49 7.24 22.99
CA LYS A 68 4.83 7.13 23.59
C LYS A 68 5.76 8.25 23.15
N VAL A 69 5.75 8.59 21.86
CA VAL A 69 6.55 9.69 21.32
C VAL A 69 6.10 11.02 21.92
N GLY A 70 4.78 11.25 22.03
CA GLY A 70 4.24 12.45 22.67
C GLY A 70 4.65 12.57 24.13
N GLN A 71 4.56 11.48 24.90
CA GLN A 71 5.02 11.44 26.28
C GLN A 71 6.52 11.73 26.39
N PHE A 72 7.35 11.08 25.56
CA PHE A 72 8.78 11.33 25.58
C PHE A 72 9.15 12.76 25.20
N ALA A 73 8.44 13.40 24.27
CA ALA A 73 8.64 14.80 23.94
C ALA A 73 8.36 15.69 25.16
N ILE A 74 7.24 15.46 25.86
CA ILE A 74 6.89 16.18 27.08
C ILE A 74 7.95 15.97 28.17
N ASP A 75 8.40 14.73 28.37
CA ASP A 75 9.40 14.39 29.37
C ASP A 75 10.74 15.06 29.05
N CYS A 76 11.18 15.04 27.80
CA CYS A 76 12.40 15.72 27.36
C CYS A 76 12.32 17.23 27.57
N ASP A 77 11.21 17.86 27.19
CA ASP A 77 10.99 19.29 27.40
C ASP A 77 10.98 19.64 28.90
N PHE A 78 10.37 18.80 29.72
CA PHE A 78 10.36 18.96 31.17
C PHE A 78 11.79 18.87 31.74
N PHE A 79 12.55 17.84 31.37
CA PHE A 79 13.92 17.66 31.86
C PHE A 79 14.86 18.76 31.38
N ALA A 80 14.73 19.24 30.14
CA ALA A 80 15.49 20.37 29.63
C ALA A 80 15.25 21.61 30.48
N LYS A 81 13.98 21.97 30.71
CA LYS A 81 13.60 23.11 31.56
C LYS A 81 14.09 22.96 33.01
N ALA A 82 14.00 21.76 33.58
CA ALA A 82 14.48 21.49 34.93
C ALA A 82 16.00 21.63 35.06
N CYS A 83 16.75 21.16 34.05
CA CYS A 83 18.21 21.33 33.98
C CYS A 83 18.59 22.82 33.88
N GLU A 84 17.94 23.57 32.99
CA GLU A 84 18.14 25.02 32.85
C GLU A 84 17.89 25.76 34.16
N ALA A 85 16.75 25.48 34.82
CA ALA A 85 16.40 26.09 36.11
C ALA A 85 17.42 25.76 37.21
N SER A 86 18.10 24.62 37.10
CA SER A 86 19.13 24.17 38.05
C SER A 86 20.55 24.64 37.69
N GLY A 87 20.72 25.44 36.63
CA GLY A 87 22.02 25.91 36.16
C GLY A 87 22.87 24.84 35.48
N LEU A 88 22.27 23.70 35.11
CA LEU A 88 22.94 22.64 34.36
C LEU A 88 22.89 22.97 32.86
N LYS A 89 24.03 22.84 32.17
CA LYS A 89 24.10 23.06 30.73
C LYS A 89 23.34 21.96 29.99
N VAL A 90 22.19 22.31 29.40
CA VAL A 90 21.52 21.47 28.40
C VAL A 90 22.36 21.59 27.11
N ARG A 91 22.82 20.45 26.59
CA ARG A 91 23.63 20.38 25.37
C ARG A 91 22.78 20.57 24.12
#